data_AF-A0AAV9TV35-F1
#
_entry.id   AF-A0AAV9TV35-F1
#
_cell.length_a   1.000
_cell.length_b   1.000
_cell.length_c   1.000
_cell.angle_alpha   90.00
_cell.angle_beta   90.00
_cell.angle_gamma   90.00
#
_symmetry.space_group_name_H-M   'P 1'
#
loop_
_entity.id
_entity.type
_entity.pdbx_description
1 polymer ?
#
loop_
_entity_poly.entity_id
_entity_poly.type
_entity_poly.pdbx_seq_one_letter_code
_entity_poly.pdbx_strand_id
1 'polypeptide(L)'
;MPKPKVAAVLTDRNILQKFDVVGSAILIGSVVQLLLALHYGGGKYPWNSATVIGLLSGFAAATILFVVWEYRAGENATIPLKMLTNRVVASASMVNIFLFGVTYIATYFIPIFFQSILGDSPMESGIHMLPSMFSSIFFTVISGMMGKAHIIPSA
;
A
#
# COMPACT_ATOMS: atom_id res chain seq x y z
N MET A 1 19.49 21.41 -10.53
CA MET A 1 20.58 20.50 -10.12
C MET A 1 20.76 19.45 -11.21
N PRO A 2 21.98 19.20 -11.71
CA PRO A 2 22.22 18.11 -12.66
C PRO A 2 21.89 16.78 -11.98
N LYS A 3 21.10 15.93 -12.64
CA LYS A 3 20.72 14.62 -12.10
C LYS A 3 22.01 13.80 -11.90
N PRO A 4 22.26 13.26 -10.70
CA PRO A 4 23.44 12.44 -10.47
C PRO A 4 23.40 11.24 -11.43
N LYS A 5 24.53 10.94 -12.07
CA LYS A 5 24.64 9.79 -12.97
C LYS A 5 24.28 8.53 -12.18
N VAL A 6 23.41 7.68 -12.71
CA VAL A 6 22.94 6.44 -12.04
C VAL A 6 24.12 5.60 -11.54
N ALA A 7 25.21 5.55 -12.29
CA ALA A 7 26.44 4.86 -11.88
C ALA A 7 27.08 5.43 -10.59
N ALA A 8 27.00 6.75 -10.35
CA ALA A 8 27.53 7.38 -9.15
C ALA A 8 26.65 7.12 -7.91
N VAL A 9 25.34 7.00 -8.12
CA VAL A 9 24.38 6.60 -7.08
C VAL A 9 24.62 5.13 -6.70
N LEU A 10 24.69 4.22 -7.68
CA LEU A 10 24.90 2.79 -7.41
C LEU A 10 26.27 2.45 -6.78
N THR A 11 27.26 3.34 -6.90
CA THR A 11 28.60 3.17 -6.29
C THR A 11 28.66 3.70 -4.84
N ASP A 12 27.66 4.47 -4.40
CA ASP A 12 27.61 5.02 -3.05
C ASP A 12 27.22 3.92 -2.04
N ARG A 13 28.23 3.37 -1.35
CA ARG A 13 28.05 2.35 -0.31
C ARG A 13 27.12 2.80 0.83
N ASN A 14 26.88 4.11 0.98
CA ASN A 14 26.02 4.66 2.02
C ASN A 14 24.54 4.75 1.61
N ILE A 15 24.15 4.32 0.41
CA ILE A 15 22.73 4.26 0.02
C ILE A 15 21.91 3.37 0.96
N LEU A 16 22.47 2.23 1.36
CA LEU A 16 21.82 1.32 2.29
C LEU A 16 21.69 1.94 3.70
N GLN A 17 22.56 2.89 4.07
CA GLN A 17 22.46 3.63 5.33
C GLN A 17 21.39 4.74 5.29
N LYS A 18 21.00 5.20 4.10
CA LYS A 18 19.92 6.17 3.90
C LYS A 18 18.54 5.52 3.87
N PHE A 19 18.47 4.19 3.80
CA PHE A 19 17.21 3.45 3.77
C PHE A 19 16.88 2.92 5.16
N ASP A 20 15.73 3.31 5.71
CA ASP A 20 15.29 2.86 7.03
C ASP A 20 14.69 1.45 6.99
N VAL A 21 15.59 0.46 6.93
CA VAL A 21 15.26 -0.98 6.94
C VAL A 21 14.51 -1.36 8.22
N VAL A 22 14.89 -0.78 9.35
CA VAL A 22 14.33 -1.14 10.66
C VAL A 22 12.89 -0.61 10.78
N GLY A 23 12.65 0.66 10.48
CA GLY A 23 11.31 1.24 10.46
C GLY A 23 10.41 0.51 9.47
N SER A 24 10.92 0.22 8.27
CA SER A 24 10.21 -0.58 7.27
C SER A 24 9.82 -1.98 7.79
N ALA A 25 10.73 -2.68 8.48
CA ALA A 25 10.45 -4.01 9.03
C ALA A 25 9.39 -3.96 10.14
N ILE A 26 9.43 -2.96 11.02
CA ILE A 26 8.42 -2.77 12.08
C ILE A 26 7.06 -2.45 11.45
N LEU A 27 7.02 -1.57 10.44
CA LEU A 27 5.80 -1.21 9.72
C LEU A 27 5.17 -2.42 9.04
N ILE A 28 5.97 -3.20 8.30
CA ILE A 28 5.51 -4.42 7.64
C ILE A 28 4.97 -5.42 8.67
N GLY A 29 5.72 -5.65 9.76
CA GLY A 29 5.29 -6.54 10.84
C GLY A 29 3.96 -6.13 11.44
N SER A 30 3.80 -4.84 11.74
CA SER A 30 2.57 -4.25 12.26
C SER A 30 1.38 -4.50 11.30
N VAL A 31 1.53 -4.15 10.03
CA VAL A 31 0.47 -4.33 9.01
C VAL A 31 0.11 -5.81 8.85
N VAL A 32 1.09 -6.71 8.84
CA VAL A 32 0.84 -8.16 8.74
C VAL A 32 0.04 -8.67 9.93
N GLN A 33 0.35 -8.23 11.15
CA GLN A 33 -0.42 -8.61 12.35
C GLN A 33 -1.87 -8.15 12.27
N LEU A 34 -2.11 -6.92 11.83
CA LEU A 34 -3.46 -6.40 11.63
C LEU A 34 -4.22 -7.20 10.57
N LEU A 35 -3.61 -7.45 9.41
CA LEU A 35 -4.24 -8.19 8.32
C LEU A 35 -4.56 -9.63 8.73
N LEU A 36 -3.66 -10.31 9.46
CA LEU A 36 -3.93 -11.65 9.97
C LEU A 36 -5.05 -11.68 11.02
N ALA A 37 -5.12 -10.67 11.89
CA ALA A 37 -6.20 -10.56 12.87
C ALA A 37 -7.56 -10.44 12.17
N LEU A 38 -7.65 -9.57 11.16
CA LEU A 38 -8.87 -9.35 10.39
C LEU A 38 -9.23 -10.55 9.50
N HIS A 39 -8.23 -11.22 8.93
CA HIS A 39 -8.44 -12.39 8.08
C HIS A 39 -8.94 -13.60 8.88
N TYR A 40 -8.40 -13.85 10.08
CA TYR A 40 -8.83 -14.97 10.90
C TYR A 40 -10.04 -14.66 11.79
N GLY A 41 -10.22 -13.40 12.19
CA GLY A 41 -11.29 -12.97 13.07
C GLY A 41 -12.67 -13.23 12.47
N GLY A 42 -13.52 -13.97 13.21
CA GLY A 42 -14.89 -14.28 12.80
C GLY A 42 -15.01 -15.39 11.75
N GLY A 43 -13.92 -15.75 11.07
CA GLY A 43 -13.85 -16.89 10.16
C GLY A 43 -13.23 -18.13 10.84
N LYS A 44 -11.90 -18.17 10.88
CA LYS A 44 -11.13 -19.32 11.41
C LYS A 44 -11.10 -19.34 12.94
N TYR A 45 -11.02 -18.17 13.58
CA TYR A 45 -11.00 -18.03 15.02
C TYR A 45 -12.08 -17.04 15.48
N PRO A 46 -12.74 -17.27 16.62
CA PRO A 46 -13.59 -16.26 17.24
C PRO A 46 -12.80 -14.99 17.53
N TRP A 47 -13.46 -13.84 17.45
CA TRP A 47 -12.86 -12.53 17.79
C TRP A 47 -12.27 -12.49 19.21
N ASN A 48 -12.88 -13.22 20.14
CA ASN A 48 -12.42 -13.33 21.53
C ASN A 48 -11.32 -14.39 21.74
N SER A 49 -10.74 -14.96 20.69
CA SER A 49 -9.65 -15.92 20.85
C SER A 49 -8.34 -15.22 21.20
N ALA A 50 -7.49 -15.90 21.98
CA ALA A 50 -6.16 -15.42 22.32
C ALA A 50 -5.31 -15.08 21.08
N THR A 51 -5.50 -15.81 19.96
CA THR A 51 -4.81 -15.55 18.70
C THR A 51 -5.19 -14.19 18.11
N VAL A 52 -6.49 -13.89 17.99
CA VAL A 52 -6.95 -12.63 17.38
C VAL A 52 -6.63 -11.45 18.28
N ILE A 53 -6.88 -11.58 19.59
CA ILE A 53 -6.54 -10.53 20.57
C ILE A 53 -5.02 -10.31 20.59
N GLY A 54 -4.21 -11.37 20.60
CA GLY A 54 -2.76 -11.28 20.58
C GLY A 54 -2.22 -10.58 19.32
N LEU A 55 -2.81 -10.85 18.16
CA LEU A 55 -2.47 -10.15 16.92
C LEU A 55 -2.86 -8.67 16.95
N LEU A 56 -4.04 -8.32 17.48
CA LEU A 56 -4.48 -6.92 17.62
C LEU A 56 -3.63 -6.15 18.64
N SER A 57 -3.34 -6.74 19.79
CA SER A 57 -2.45 -6.15 20.79
C SER A 57 -1.02 -6.03 20.27
N GLY A 58 -0.54 -7.03 19.51
CA GLY A 58 0.75 -7.00 18.83
C GLY A 58 0.84 -5.89 17.80
N PHE A 59 -0.19 -5.71 16.97
CA PHE A 59 -0.32 -4.58 16.04
C PHE A 59 -0.26 -3.23 16.77
N ALA A 60 -0.99 -3.08 17.86
CA ALA A 60 -0.97 -1.84 18.65
C ALA A 60 0.43 -1.55 19.20
N ALA A 61 1.10 -2.55 19.78
CA ALA A 61 2.45 -2.43 20.31
C ALA A 61 3.49 -2.13 19.20
N ALA A 62 3.43 -2.84 18.08
CA ALA A 62 4.31 -2.62 16.93
C ALA A 62 4.11 -1.24 16.30
N THR A 63 2.88 -0.74 16.25
CA THR A 63 2.58 0.62 15.78
C THR A 63 3.16 1.68 16.71
N ILE A 64 3.04 1.51 18.02
CA ILE A 64 3.68 2.43 18.99
C ILE A 64 5.20 2.40 18.81
N LEU A 65 5.79 1.21 18.68
CA LEU A 65 7.23 1.05 18.44
C LEU A 65 7.66 1.73 17.14
N PHE A 66 6.86 1.60 16.07
CA PHE A 66 7.10 2.28 14.79
C PHE A 66 7.08 3.80 14.95
N VAL A 67 6.09 4.37 15.62
CA VAL A 67 6.00 5.83 15.82
C VAL A 67 7.19 6.35 16.63
N VAL A 68 7.60 5.63 17.68
CA VAL A 68 8.79 5.98 18.47
C VAL A 68 10.07 5.86 17.63
N TRP A 69 10.16 4.83 16.80
CA TRP A 69 11.29 4.65 15.88
C TRP A 69 11.38 5.79 14.87
N GLU A 70 10.28 6.12 14.19
CA GLU A 70 10.20 7.20 13.21
C GLU A 70 10.56 8.56 13.82
N TYR A 71 10.10 8.83 15.04
CA TYR A 71 10.51 10.04 15.78
C TYR A 71 12.02 10.09 16.02
N ARG A 72 12.65 8.95 16.33
CA ARG A 72 14.10 8.86 16.58
C ARG A 72 14.93 8.86 15.30
N ALA A 73 14.42 8.26 14.22
CA ALA A 73 15.11 8.15 12.93
C ALA A 73 15.15 9.49 12.17
N GLY A 74 14.24 10.42 12.47
CA GLY A 74 14.29 11.80 12.00
C GLY A 74 14.15 11.92 10.49
N GLU A 75 15.18 12.41 9.80
CA GLU A 75 15.14 12.63 8.34
C GLU A 75 15.42 11.36 7.53
N ASN A 76 16.04 10.34 8.14
CA ASN A 76 16.26 9.06 7.48
C ASN A 76 15.07 8.11 7.64
N ALA A 77 14.04 8.52 8.37
CA ALA A 77 12.89 7.69 8.69
C ALA A 77 12.07 7.33 7.44
N THR A 78 11.40 6.19 7.47
CA THR A 78 10.61 5.71 6.32
C THR A 78 9.48 6.68 5.98
N ILE A 79 8.83 7.24 7.00
CA ILE A 79 7.73 8.21 6.88
C ILE A 79 8.01 9.38 7.83
N PRO A 80 8.82 10.36 7.40
CA PRO A 80 9.14 11.50 8.24
C PRO A 80 7.86 12.17 8.77
N LEU A 81 7.72 12.29 10.09
CA LEU A 81 6.49 12.80 10.73
C LEU A 81 6.05 14.18 10.20
N LYS A 82 7.01 14.99 9.75
CA LYS A 82 6.76 16.28 9.09
C LYS A 82 5.91 16.13 7.82
N MET A 83 6.06 15.04 7.07
CA MET A 83 5.21 14.75 5.90
C MET A 83 3.78 14.44 6.31
N LEU A 84 3.57 13.73 7.43
CA LEU A 84 2.21 13.44 7.92
C LEU A 84 1.48 14.70 8.40
N THR A 85 2.21 15.70 8.90
CA THR A 85 1.62 17.00 9.24
C THR A 85 1.30 17.89 8.04
N ASN A 86 1.81 17.54 6.85
CA ASN A 86 1.47 18.27 5.63
C ASN A 86 0.04 17.92 5.21
N ARG A 87 -0.85 18.92 5.25
CA ARG A 87 -2.27 18.77 4.91
C ARG A 87 -2.51 18.14 3.53
N VAL A 88 -1.67 18.44 2.55
CA VAL A 88 -1.78 17.88 1.18
C VAL A 88 -1.47 16.39 1.19
N VAL A 89 -0.44 15.97 1.93
CA VAL A 89 -0.07 14.56 2.05
C VAL A 89 -1.13 13.79 2.83
N ALA A 90 -1.61 14.35 3.94
CA ALA A 90 -2.66 13.74 4.75
C ALA A 90 -3.98 13.59 3.97
N SER A 91 -4.41 14.63 3.25
CA SER A 91 -5.63 14.58 2.43
C SER A 91 -5.50 13.61 1.25
N ALA A 92 -4.36 13.62 0.55
CA ALA A 92 -4.08 12.68 -0.54
C ALA A 92 -4.05 11.22 -0.04
N SER A 93 -3.51 10.99 1.17
CA SER A 93 -3.49 9.66 1.80
C SER A 93 -4.91 9.21 2.16
N MET A 94 -5.73 10.09 2.71
CA MET A 94 -7.14 9.80 2.99
C MET A 94 -7.92 9.46 1.71
N VAL A 95 -7.75 10.26 0.66
CA VAL A 95 -8.38 9.98 -0.65
C VAL A 95 -7.96 8.62 -1.17
N ASN A 96 -6.67 8.27 -1.08
CA ASN A 96 -6.18 6.94 -1.48
C ASN A 96 -6.84 5.81 -0.66
N ILE A 97 -6.97 5.95 0.66
CA ILE A 97 -7.62 4.93 1.50
C ILE A 97 -9.04 4.64 1.00
N PHE A 98 -9.85 5.68 0.75
CA PHE A 98 -11.22 5.49 0.27
C PHE A 98 -11.28 4.98 -1.17
N LEU A 99 -10.42 5.50 -2.05
CA LEU A 99 -10.32 5.06 -3.44
C LEU A 99 -10.01 3.57 -3.52
N PHE A 100 -8.94 3.12 -2.85
CA PHE A 100 -8.58 1.71 -2.81
C PHE A 100 -9.68 0.88 -2.13
N GLY A 101 -10.31 1.38 -1.06
CA GLY A 101 -11.44 0.71 -0.42
C GLY A 101 -12.57 0.40 -1.40
N VAL A 102 -13.03 1.40 -2.17
CA VAL A 102 -14.08 1.21 -3.19
C VAL A 102 -13.61 0.29 -4.31
N THR A 103 -12.38 0.46 -4.80
CA THR A 103 -11.83 -0.39 -5.87
C THR A 103 -11.77 -1.86 -5.45
N TYR A 104 -11.35 -2.17 -4.22
CA TYR A 104 -11.32 -3.54 -3.72
C TYR A 104 -12.73 -4.12 -3.56
N ILE A 105 -13.67 -3.36 -2.99
CA ILE A 105 -15.07 -3.80 -2.88
C ILE A 105 -15.63 -4.12 -4.27
N ALA A 106 -15.46 -3.24 -5.25
CA ALA A 106 -15.91 -3.48 -6.62
C ALA A 106 -15.27 -4.74 -7.23
N THR A 107 -13.97 -4.93 -7.02
CA THR A 107 -13.22 -6.08 -7.54
C THR A 107 -13.76 -7.42 -7.02
N TYR A 108 -14.23 -7.48 -5.77
CA TYR A 108 -14.84 -8.69 -5.22
C TYR A 108 -16.31 -8.84 -5.59
N PHE A 109 -17.10 -7.77 -5.50
CA PHE A 109 -18.55 -7.84 -5.66
C PHE A 109 -19.02 -7.93 -7.11
N ILE A 110 -18.28 -7.36 -8.07
CA ILE A 110 -18.63 -7.45 -9.50
C ILE A 110 -18.67 -8.91 -10.00
N PRO A 111 -17.63 -9.74 -9.81
CA PRO A 111 -17.70 -11.15 -10.22
C PRO A 111 -18.77 -11.94 -9.45
N ILE A 112 -18.98 -11.64 -8.16
CA ILE A 112 -20.07 -12.25 -7.38
C ILE A 112 -21.43 -11.88 -7.97
N PHE A 113 -21.62 -10.64 -8.44
CA PHE A 113 -22.84 -10.19 -9.10
C PHE A 113 -23.08 -10.94 -10.41
N PHE A 114 -22.05 -11.05 -11.26
CA PHE A 114 -22.12 -11.83 -12.50
C PHE A 114 -22.51 -13.29 -12.24
N GLN A 115 -21.86 -13.93 -11.26
CA GLN A 115 -22.09 -15.35 -10.99
C GLN A 115 -23.42 -15.61 -10.25
N SER A 116 -23.80 -14.76 -9.30
CA SER A 116 -24.94 -15.03 -8.41
C SER A 116 -26.27 -14.49 -8.93
N ILE A 117 -26.25 -13.39 -9.70
CA ILE A 117 -27.47 -12.72 -10.18
C ILE A 117 -27.68 -12.94 -11.68
N LEU A 118 -26.62 -12.81 -12.49
CA LEU A 118 -26.71 -13.04 -13.93
C LEU A 118 -26.59 -14.52 -14.31
N GLY A 119 -26.12 -15.36 -13.38
CA GLY A 119 -25.95 -16.79 -13.60
C GLY A 119 -24.76 -17.12 -14.51
N ASP A 120 -23.83 -16.17 -14.67
CA ASP A 120 -22.61 -16.37 -15.47
C ASP A 120 -21.79 -17.52 -14.88
N SER A 121 -21.22 -18.35 -15.75
CA SER A 121 -20.21 -19.31 -15.30
C SER A 121 -18.97 -18.55 -14.78
N PRO A 122 -18.13 -19.18 -13.94
CA PRO A 122 -16.88 -18.57 -13.50
C PRO A 122 -15.96 -18.12 -14.66
N MET A 123 -16.03 -18.81 -15.81
CA MET A 123 -15.29 -18.42 -17.02
C MET A 123 -15.85 -17.13 -17.62
N GLU A 124 -17.16 -17.06 -17.84
CA GLU A 124 -17.84 -15.88 -18.43
C GLU A 124 -17.67 -14.64 -17.55
N SER A 125 -17.82 -14.79 -16.24
CA SER A 125 -17.56 -13.71 -15.28
C SER A 125 -16.11 -13.20 -15.37
N GLY A 126 -15.14 -14.09 -15.58
CA GLY A 126 -13.76 -13.71 -15.81
C GLY A 126 -13.56 -12.92 -17.11
N ILE A 127 -14.22 -13.33 -18.19
CA ILE A 127 -14.22 -12.62 -19.48
C ILE A 127 -14.80 -11.21 -19.31
N HIS A 128 -15.92 -11.07 -18.59
CA HIS A 128 -16.53 -9.77 -18.29
C HIS A 128 -15.65 -8.84 -17.43
N MET A 129 -14.67 -9.39 -16.70
CA MET A 129 -13.69 -8.57 -15.97
C MET A 129 -12.51 -8.10 -16.82
N LEU A 130 -12.23 -8.71 -17.98
CA LEU A 130 -11.09 -8.35 -18.84
C LEU A 130 -11.04 -6.85 -19.21
N PRO A 131 -12.14 -6.18 -19.58
CA PRO A 131 -12.11 -4.75 -19.91
C PRO A 131 -11.56 -3.87 -18.79
N SER A 132 -11.84 -4.23 -17.52
CA SER A 132 -11.32 -3.49 -16.36
C SER A 132 -9.80 -3.66 -16.21
N MET A 133 -9.29 -4.87 -16.43
CA MET A 133 -7.86 -5.15 -16.41
C MET A 133 -7.12 -4.42 -17.53
N PHE A 134 -7.64 -4.49 -18.76
CA PHE A 134 -7.05 -3.79 -19.90
C PHE A 134 -7.03 -2.27 -19.69
N SER A 135 -8.13 -1.71 -19.19
CA SER A 135 -8.22 -0.29 -18.87
C SER A 135 -7.16 0.10 -17.82
N SER A 136 -7.01 -0.69 -16.76
CA SER A 136 -6.01 -0.42 -15.71
C SER A 136 -4.57 -0.40 -16.23
N ILE A 137 -4.22 -1.35 -17.11
CA ILE A 137 -2.90 -1.42 -17.74
C ILE A 137 -2.69 -0.20 -18.64
N PHE A 138 -3.67 0.09 -19.49
CA PHE A 138 -3.63 1.20 -20.44
C PHE A 138 -3.43 2.55 -19.73
N PHE A 139 -4.24 2.85 -18.71
CA PHE A 139 -4.11 4.09 -17.95
C PHE A 139 -2.83 4.15 -17.10
N THR A 140 -2.33 3.03 -16.59
CA THR A 140 -1.04 2.99 -15.87
C THR A 140 0.11 3.37 -16.80
N VAL A 141 0.13 2.86 -18.03
CA VAL A 141 1.15 3.22 -19.04
C VAL A 141 1.08 4.70 -19.38
N ILE A 142 -0.13 5.22 -19.64
CA ILE A 142 -0.34 6.66 -19.95
C ILE A 142 0.12 7.54 -18.79
N SER A 143 -0.25 7.20 -17.55
CA SER A 143 0.18 7.93 -16.36
C SER A 143 1.70 8.00 -16.25
N GLY A 144 2.38 6.87 -16.50
CA GLY A 144 3.85 6.81 -16.54
C GLY A 144 4.47 7.67 -17.64
N MET A 145 3.88 7.68 -18.84
CA MET A 145 4.33 8.53 -19.94
C MET A 145 4.15 10.02 -19.64
N MET A 146 2.99 10.40 -19.09
CA MET A 146 2.70 11.78 -18.68
C MET A 146 3.67 12.25 -17.58
N GLY A 147 3.97 11.40 -16.60
CA GLY A 147 4.93 11.72 -15.54
C GLY A 147 6.34 11.98 -16.08
N LYS A 148 6.79 11.21 -17.09
CA LYS A 148 8.06 11.47 -17.76
C LYS A 148 8.05 12.80 -18.52
N ALA A 149 6.97 13.11 -19.23
CA ALA A 149 6.83 14.35 -20.00
C ALA A 149 6.77 15.62 -19.12
N HIS A 150 6.23 15.53 -17.90
CA HIS A 150 6.15 16.67 -16.99
C HIS A 150 7.42 16.90 -16.17
N ILE A 151 8.14 15.82 -15.79
CA ILE A 151 9.35 15.89 -14.94
C ILE A 151 10.65 16.04 -15.77
N ILE A 152 10.58 15.73 -17.07
CA ILE A 152 11.68 15.95 -18.01
C ILE A 152 11.16 16.95 -19.06
N PRO A 153 11.22 18.27 -18.81
CA PRO A 153 11.11 19.22 -19.91
C PRO A 153 12.24 18.85 -20.87
N SER A 154 11.87 18.59 -22.13
CA SER A 154 12.81 18.23 -23.20
C SER A 154 14.05 19.12 -23.13
N ALA A 155 15.21 18.49 -22.94
CA ALA A 155 16.49 19.10 -23.28
C ALA A 155 16.54 19.37 -24.79
#